data_AF-A0A2J8LPU6-F1
#
_entry.id   AF-A0A2J8LPU6-F1
#
_cell.length_a   1.000
_cell.length_b   1.000
_cell.length_c   1.000
_cell.angle_alpha   90.00
_cell.angle_beta   90.00
_cell.angle_gamma   90.00
#
_symmetry.space_group_name_H-M   'P 1'
#
loop_
_entity.id
_entity.type
_entity.pdbx_description
1 polymer ?
#
loop_
_entity_poly.entity_id
_entity_poly.type
_entity_poly.pdbx_seq_one_letter_code
_entity_poly.pdbx_strand_id
1 'polypeptide(L)'
;KLKDMRDEVLEHELMVADRRQKREIRQLEQELHKWQVLVDSITGMSSPDFDNQTLAVLRGRMVRYLMRSREITLGRATKDNQIDVDLSLEGPAWKISRKQGVIKLKNNGDFFIANEGRRPIYIDGRPVLCGSKWRLSNNSVVETGSWGQRSQIHTARKLTEQGYKPSSWLRRN
;
A
#
# COMPACT_ATOMS: atom_id res chain seq x y z
N LYS A 1 3.17 57.52 -16.81
CA LYS A 1 2.20 57.35 -17.92
C LYS A 1 2.50 56.13 -18.79
N LEU A 2 3.65 56.01 -19.49
CA LEU A 2 3.95 54.80 -20.30
C LEU A 2 4.38 53.57 -19.47
N LYS A 3 4.93 53.78 -18.27
CA LYS A 3 5.36 52.70 -17.36
C LYS A 3 4.16 52.04 -16.68
N ASP A 4 3.25 52.85 -16.14
CA ASP A 4 2.03 52.40 -15.45
C ASP A 4 1.10 51.58 -16.37
N MET A 5 0.96 51.97 -17.65
CA MET A 5 0.17 51.20 -18.63
C MET A 5 0.77 49.83 -18.97
N ARG A 6 2.10 49.67 -18.91
CA ARG A 6 2.76 48.37 -19.14
C ARG A 6 2.60 47.45 -17.94
N ASP A 7 2.59 48.00 -16.74
CA ASP A 7 2.35 47.25 -15.51
C ASP A 7 0.88 46.76 -15.43
N GLU A 8 -0.09 47.59 -15.82
CA GLU A 8 -1.51 47.19 -15.91
C GLU A 8 -1.75 46.07 -16.95
N VAL A 9 -1.07 46.14 -18.11
CA VAL A 9 -1.16 45.10 -19.15
C VAL A 9 -0.54 43.80 -18.67
N LEU A 10 0.63 43.87 -18.01
CA LEU A 10 1.30 42.69 -17.45
C LEU A 10 0.46 42.04 -16.34
N GLU A 11 -0.14 42.83 -15.44
CA GLU A 11 -1.05 42.31 -14.41
C GLU A 11 -2.28 41.63 -15.02
N HIS A 12 -2.84 42.20 -16.09
CA HIS A 12 -3.95 41.60 -16.80
C HIS A 12 -3.57 40.26 -17.44
N GLU A 13 -2.40 40.19 -18.11
CA GLU A 13 -1.88 38.96 -18.71
C GLU A 13 -1.63 37.87 -17.66
N LEU A 14 -1.04 38.24 -16.51
CA LEU A 14 -0.83 37.32 -15.38
C LEU A 14 -2.16 36.79 -14.83
N MET A 15 -3.18 37.65 -14.70
CA MET A 15 -4.51 37.23 -14.24
C MET A 15 -5.19 36.27 -15.23
N VAL A 16 -5.03 36.50 -16.54
CA VAL A 16 -5.57 35.60 -17.57
C VAL A 16 -4.83 34.25 -17.57
N ALA A 17 -3.50 34.28 -17.43
CA ALA A 17 -2.67 33.08 -17.34
C ALA A 17 -3.00 32.25 -16.09
N ASP A 18 -3.17 32.88 -14.92
CA ASP A 18 -3.57 32.22 -13.67
C ASP A 18 -4.94 31.54 -13.80
N ARG A 19 -5.93 32.23 -14.40
CA ARG A 19 -7.25 31.65 -14.67
C ARG A 19 -7.16 30.44 -15.60
N ARG A 20 -6.29 30.49 -16.60
CA ARG A 20 -6.07 29.38 -17.54
C ARG A 20 -5.43 28.18 -16.85
N GLN A 21 -4.35 28.41 -16.09
CA GLN A 21 -3.68 27.35 -15.31
C GLN A 21 -4.63 26.72 -14.30
N LYS A 22 -5.43 27.51 -13.56
CA LYS A 22 -6.42 26.97 -12.62
C LYS A 22 -7.48 26.09 -13.30
N ARG A 23 -7.90 26.43 -14.52
CA ARG A 23 -8.82 25.58 -15.30
C ARG A 23 -8.16 24.28 -15.73
N GLU A 24 -6.92 24.35 -16.19
CA GLU A 24 -6.14 23.19 -16.58
C GLU A 24 -5.88 22.24 -15.40
N ILE A 25 -5.51 22.78 -14.24
CA ILE A 25 -5.37 22.00 -13.00
C ILE A 25 -6.68 21.28 -12.66
N ARG A 26 -7.82 22.00 -12.66
CA ARG A 26 -9.13 21.38 -12.37
C ARG A 26 -9.51 20.31 -13.38
N GLN A 27 -9.18 20.50 -14.65
CA GLN A 27 -9.43 19.51 -15.69
C GLN A 27 -8.55 18.27 -15.48
N LEU A 28 -7.26 18.44 -15.20
CA LEU A 28 -6.35 17.35 -14.89
C LEU A 28 -6.76 16.59 -13.62
N GLU A 29 -7.22 17.28 -12.58
CA GLU A 29 -7.78 16.67 -11.36
C GLU A 29 -9.02 15.81 -11.66
N GLN A 30 -9.91 16.29 -12.53
CA GLN A 30 -11.09 15.54 -12.97
C GLN A 30 -10.72 14.31 -13.81
N GLU A 31 -9.74 14.44 -14.71
CA GLU A 31 -9.24 13.32 -15.50
C GLU A 31 -8.56 12.28 -14.62
N LEU A 32 -7.72 12.71 -13.66
CA LEU A 32 -7.07 11.83 -12.68
C LEU A 32 -8.09 10.96 -11.95
N HIS A 33 -9.24 11.51 -11.56
CA HIS A 33 -10.31 10.74 -10.92
C HIS A 33 -10.87 9.64 -11.83
N LYS A 34 -11.02 9.91 -13.14
CA LYS A 34 -11.47 8.90 -14.12
C LYS A 34 -10.41 7.81 -14.33
N TRP A 35 -9.13 8.21 -14.40
CA TRP A 35 -8.00 7.27 -14.48
C TRP A 35 -7.94 6.38 -13.24
N GLN A 36 -8.20 6.93 -12.05
CA GLN A 36 -8.26 6.16 -10.80
C GLN A 36 -9.31 5.06 -10.88
N VAL A 37 -10.53 5.36 -11.33
CA VAL A 37 -11.60 4.35 -11.48
C VAL A 37 -11.20 3.23 -12.45
N LEU A 38 -10.54 3.57 -13.56
CA LEU A 38 -10.05 2.59 -14.52
C LEU A 38 -8.95 1.72 -13.92
N VAL A 39 -7.96 2.32 -13.25
CA VAL A 39 -6.92 1.60 -12.52
C VAL A 39 -7.55 0.69 -11.48
N ASP A 40 -8.53 1.15 -10.72
CA ASP A 40 -9.20 0.40 -9.67
C ASP A 40 -9.91 -0.84 -10.22
N SER A 41 -10.51 -0.76 -11.42
CA SER A 41 -11.17 -1.90 -12.07
C SER A 41 -10.18 -2.93 -12.64
N ILE A 42 -9.06 -2.48 -13.23
CA ILE A 42 -8.03 -3.36 -13.81
C ILE A 42 -7.20 -4.00 -12.69
N THR A 43 -6.89 -3.22 -11.66
CA THR A 43 -6.05 -3.63 -10.54
C THR A 43 -6.88 -4.11 -9.35
N GLY A 44 -8.21 -4.23 -9.41
CA GLY A 44 -9.03 -4.65 -8.26
C GLY A 44 -8.84 -3.81 -6.97
N MET A 45 -8.47 -2.54 -7.11
CA MET A 45 -8.32 -1.57 -6.01
C MET A 45 -9.66 -0.87 -5.73
N SER A 46 -10.69 -1.59 -5.25
CA SER A 46 -11.95 -0.95 -4.87
C SER A 46 -11.91 -0.40 -3.44
N SER A 47 -11.93 0.94 -3.27
CA SER A 47 -12.20 1.69 -2.02
C SER A 47 -11.15 1.54 -0.90
N PRO A 48 -11.17 2.34 0.20
CA PRO A 48 -9.99 2.52 1.04
C PRO A 48 -9.64 1.19 1.70
N ASP A 49 -8.54 0.60 1.27
CA ASP A 49 -7.96 -0.65 1.79
C ASP A 49 -7.77 -0.66 3.32
N PHE A 50 -7.99 0.49 3.95
CA PHE A 50 -7.80 0.75 5.35
C PHE A 50 -9.10 1.28 5.96
N ASP A 51 -9.83 0.39 6.62
CA ASP A 51 -10.73 0.80 7.70
C ASP A 51 -9.90 1.27 8.91
N ASN A 52 -10.53 1.86 9.92
CA ASN A 52 -9.85 2.36 11.12
C ASN A 52 -9.12 1.26 11.94
N GLN A 53 -9.27 -0.01 11.56
CA GLN A 53 -8.74 -1.17 12.28
C GLN A 53 -7.64 -1.88 11.48
N THR A 54 -7.45 -1.53 10.21
CA THR A 54 -6.48 -2.18 9.32
C THR A 54 -5.15 -1.43 9.37
N LEU A 55 -4.08 -2.15 9.70
CA LEU A 55 -2.73 -1.63 9.88
C LEU A 55 -1.87 -1.80 8.62
N ALA A 56 -2.09 -2.89 7.87
CA ALA A 56 -1.43 -3.20 6.61
C ALA A 56 -2.33 -4.12 5.78
N VAL A 57 -2.12 -4.14 4.47
CA VAL A 57 -2.77 -5.06 3.54
C VAL A 57 -1.69 -5.85 2.81
N LEU A 58 -1.75 -7.18 2.91
CA LEU A 58 -0.91 -8.08 2.12
C LEU A 58 -1.71 -8.54 0.91
N ARG A 59 -1.20 -8.22 -0.26
CA ARG A 59 -1.87 -8.49 -1.52
C ARG A 59 -1.12 -9.55 -2.32
N GLY A 60 -1.69 -10.75 -2.42
CA GLY A 60 -1.20 -11.82 -3.29
C GLY A 60 -1.86 -11.78 -4.68
N ARG A 61 -1.71 -12.87 -5.43
CA ARG A 61 -2.30 -13.04 -6.76
C ARG A 61 -3.78 -13.41 -6.66
N MET A 62 -4.12 -14.29 -5.74
CA MET A 62 -5.47 -14.84 -5.57
C MET A 62 -6.21 -14.21 -4.39
N VAL A 63 -5.48 -13.87 -3.32
CA VAL A 63 -6.05 -13.48 -2.03
C VAL A 63 -5.46 -12.17 -1.51
N ARG A 64 -6.28 -11.44 -0.77
CA ARG A 64 -5.90 -10.21 -0.05
C ARG A 64 -6.12 -10.44 1.45
N TYR A 65 -5.15 -10.04 2.26
CA TYR A 65 -5.19 -10.20 3.71
C TYR A 65 -5.08 -8.85 4.40
N LEU A 66 -6.00 -8.58 5.34
CA LEU A 66 -6.02 -7.35 6.14
C LEU A 66 -5.34 -7.63 7.49
N MET A 67 -4.23 -6.95 7.77
CA MET A 67 -3.56 -7.00 9.06
C MET A 67 -4.30 -6.11 10.06
N ARG A 68 -5.07 -6.71 10.96
CA ARG A 68 -5.82 -5.97 12.01
C ARG A 68 -5.19 -6.04 13.41
N SER A 69 -4.22 -6.93 13.58
CA SER A 69 -3.46 -7.11 14.82
C SER A 69 -2.03 -6.59 14.66
N ARG A 70 -1.39 -6.16 15.76
CA ARG A 70 0.01 -5.70 15.73
C ARG A 70 1.01 -6.80 15.38
N GLU A 71 0.58 -8.06 15.42
CA GLU A 71 1.36 -9.22 15.03
C GLU A 71 0.45 -10.16 14.25
N ILE A 72 0.94 -10.65 13.11
CA ILE A 72 0.27 -11.66 12.29
C ILE A 72 1.28 -12.71 11.84
N THR A 73 0.80 -13.94 11.70
CA THR A 73 1.55 -15.10 11.26
C THR A 73 1.24 -15.42 9.80
N LEU A 74 2.29 -15.82 9.06
CA LEU A 74 2.22 -16.20 7.66
C LEU A 74 2.70 -17.64 7.52
N GLY A 75 2.07 -18.43 6.66
CA GLY A 75 2.50 -19.81 6.44
C GLY A 75 1.44 -20.65 5.76
N ARG A 76 1.49 -21.96 5.97
CA ARG A 76 0.48 -22.92 5.51
C ARG A 76 -0.41 -23.33 6.67
N ALA A 77 -1.70 -23.04 6.56
CA ALA A 77 -2.67 -23.48 7.57
C ALA A 77 -2.76 -25.01 7.62
N THR A 78 -2.88 -25.54 8.83
CA THR A 78 -3.19 -26.96 9.09
C THR A 78 -4.19 -27.05 10.24
N LYS A 79 -4.84 -28.21 10.43
CA LYS A 79 -5.79 -28.42 11.55
C LYS A 79 -5.20 -27.96 12.90
N ASP A 80 -3.92 -28.26 13.13
CA ASP A 80 -3.23 -27.96 14.40
C ASP A 80 -2.48 -26.62 14.42
N ASN A 81 -2.51 -25.85 13.33
CA ASN A 81 -1.73 -24.62 13.20
C ASN A 81 -2.56 -23.55 12.49
N GLN A 82 -3.24 -22.75 13.31
CA GLN A 82 -3.98 -21.58 12.85
C GLN A 82 -2.98 -20.49 12.44
N ILE A 83 -3.14 -19.98 11.23
CA ILE A 83 -2.27 -18.98 10.62
C ILE A 83 -3.16 -17.83 10.14
N ASP A 84 -2.74 -16.60 10.41
CA ASP A 84 -3.51 -15.40 10.03
C ASP A 84 -3.52 -15.18 8.50
N VAL A 85 -2.43 -15.54 7.83
CA VAL A 85 -2.25 -15.42 6.38
C VAL A 85 -1.82 -16.75 5.77
N ASP A 86 -2.78 -17.45 5.17
CA ASP A 86 -2.52 -18.75 4.55
C ASP A 86 -2.00 -18.61 3.11
N LEU A 87 -0.68 -18.69 2.96
CA LEU A 87 0.00 -18.61 1.68
C LEU A 87 -0.25 -19.85 0.80
N SER A 88 -0.89 -20.91 1.34
CA SER A 88 -1.24 -22.11 0.58
C SER A 88 -2.24 -21.83 -0.55
N LEU A 89 -3.04 -20.77 -0.44
CA LEU A 89 -4.01 -20.35 -1.44
C LEU A 89 -3.36 -19.74 -2.70
N GLU A 90 -2.07 -19.43 -2.64
CA GLU A 90 -1.32 -18.73 -3.70
C GLU A 90 -0.43 -19.67 -4.53
N GLY A 91 -0.43 -20.98 -4.27
CA GLY A 91 0.35 -21.95 -5.05
C GLY A 91 0.74 -23.22 -4.30
N PRO A 92 1.85 -23.91 -4.68
CA PRO A 92 2.19 -25.23 -4.16
C PRO A 92 2.41 -25.25 -2.64
N ALA A 93 1.36 -25.60 -1.89
CA ALA A 93 1.31 -25.52 -0.43
C ALA A 93 2.47 -26.27 0.26
N TRP A 94 2.88 -27.43 -0.26
CA TRP A 94 3.97 -28.24 0.30
C TRP A 94 5.33 -27.52 0.32
N LYS A 95 5.49 -26.45 -0.45
CA LYS A 95 6.70 -25.62 -0.47
C LYS A 95 6.77 -24.61 0.67
N ILE A 96 5.68 -24.41 1.40
CA ILE A 96 5.49 -23.37 2.41
C ILE A 96 5.51 -24.01 3.78
N SER A 97 6.30 -23.45 4.68
CA SER A 97 6.34 -23.91 6.07
C SER A 97 4.99 -23.63 6.74
N ARG A 98 4.57 -24.51 7.66
CA ARG A 98 3.35 -24.29 8.47
C ARG A 98 3.37 -22.90 9.13
N LYS A 99 4.54 -22.52 9.66
CA LYS A 99 4.87 -21.16 10.10
C LYS A 99 6.06 -20.68 9.29
N GLN A 100 5.82 -19.86 8.27
CA GLN A 100 6.86 -19.36 7.36
C GLN A 100 7.44 -18.04 7.85
N GLY A 101 6.61 -17.16 8.42
CA GLY A 101 7.10 -15.92 8.97
C GLY A 101 6.08 -15.21 9.84
N VAL A 102 6.52 -14.11 10.46
CA VAL A 102 5.70 -13.29 11.33
C VAL A 102 5.92 -11.83 10.97
N ILE A 103 4.84 -11.07 10.75
CA ILE A 103 4.90 -9.62 10.56
C ILE A 103 4.47 -8.94 11.85
N LYS A 104 5.28 -7.98 12.30
CA LYS A 104 5.04 -7.21 13.53
C LYS A 104 5.08 -5.71 13.26
N LEU A 105 4.10 -4.99 13.80
CA LEU A 105 4.07 -3.53 13.91
C LEU A 105 4.67 -3.09 15.25
N LYS A 106 5.84 -2.46 15.18
CA LYS A 106 6.53 -1.90 16.34
C LYS A 106 5.85 -0.61 16.83
N ASN A 107 6.17 -0.20 18.06
CA ASN A 107 5.60 1.02 18.67
C ASN A 107 6.04 2.29 17.94
N ASN A 108 7.23 2.26 17.32
CA ASN A 108 7.72 3.32 16.45
C ASN A 108 7.00 3.36 15.08
N GLY A 109 6.00 2.50 14.86
CA GLY A 109 5.20 2.39 13.64
C GLY A 109 5.85 1.65 12.47
N ASP A 110 7.03 1.05 12.67
CA ASP A 110 7.70 0.28 11.62
C ASP A 110 7.18 -1.16 11.56
N PHE A 111 7.06 -1.67 10.34
CA PHE A 111 6.74 -3.07 10.08
C PHE A 111 8.02 -3.89 9.92
N PHE A 112 8.08 -5.05 10.56
CA PHE A 112 9.15 -6.02 10.40
C PHE A 112 8.57 -7.38 10.07
N ILE A 113 9.23 -8.09 9.16
CA ILE A 113 9.00 -9.52 8.93
C ILE A 113 10.15 -10.32 9.50
N ALA A 114 9.85 -11.38 10.23
CA ALA A 114 10.80 -12.40 10.65
C ALA A 114 10.54 -13.69 9.88
N ASN A 115 11.60 -14.32 9.36
CA ASN A 115 11.49 -15.63 8.74
C ASN A 115 11.65 -16.72 9.81
N GLU A 116 10.60 -17.50 10.04
CA GLU A 116 10.62 -18.65 10.95
C GLU A 116 10.53 -19.98 10.19
N GLY A 117 10.39 -19.92 8.87
CA GLY A 117 10.32 -21.05 7.99
C GLY A 117 11.69 -21.57 7.58
N ARG A 118 11.71 -22.78 7.02
CA ARG A 118 12.95 -23.42 6.55
C ARG A 118 13.54 -22.73 5.31
N ARG A 119 12.67 -22.14 4.49
CA ARG A 119 13.07 -21.50 3.22
C ARG A 119 13.23 -20.00 3.39
N PRO A 120 14.12 -19.34 2.62
CA PRO A 120 14.21 -17.88 2.60
C PRO A 120 12.88 -17.23 2.21
N ILE A 121 12.61 -16.07 2.79
CA ILE A 121 11.61 -15.12 2.31
C ILE A 121 12.37 -14.03 1.56
N TYR A 122 11.96 -13.67 0.35
CA TYR A 122 12.62 -12.60 -0.39
C TYR A 122 11.84 -11.31 -0.19
N ILE A 123 12.53 -10.24 0.22
CA ILE A 123 11.95 -8.90 0.33
C ILE A 123 12.64 -8.01 -0.69
N ASP A 124 11.89 -7.52 -1.68
CA ASP A 124 12.42 -6.69 -2.76
C ASP A 124 13.62 -7.36 -3.46
N GLY A 125 13.53 -8.69 -3.65
CA GLY A 125 14.58 -9.54 -4.23
C GLY A 125 15.70 -9.95 -3.28
N ARG A 126 15.73 -9.46 -2.02
CA ARG A 126 16.77 -9.79 -1.04
C ARG A 126 16.35 -10.95 -0.13
N PRO A 127 17.16 -12.01 0.02
CA PRO A 127 16.82 -13.14 0.86
C PRO A 127 16.91 -12.80 2.36
N VAL A 128 15.85 -13.13 3.09
CA VAL A 128 15.77 -13.13 4.56
C VAL A 128 15.81 -14.59 5.01
N LEU A 129 16.94 -14.99 5.59
CA LEU A 129 17.17 -16.37 6.04
C LEU A 129 16.38 -16.69 7.31
N CYS A 130 16.24 -17.98 7.62
CA CYS A 130 15.59 -18.45 8.85
C CYS A 130 16.24 -17.79 10.09
N GLY A 131 15.41 -17.32 11.02
CA GLY A 131 15.85 -16.61 12.23
C GLY A 131 16.21 -15.14 12.00
N SER A 132 16.27 -14.68 10.75
CA SER A 132 16.55 -13.28 10.42
C SER A 132 15.27 -12.46 10.30
N LYS A 133 15.40 -11.15 10.49
CA LYS A 133 14.31 -10.17 10.35
C LYS A 133 14.67 -9.09 9.33
N TRP A 134 13.66 -8.51 8.71
CA TRP A 134 13.80 -7.44 7.74
C TRP A 134 12.73 -6.36 7.95
N ARG A 135 13.10 -5.10 7.73
CA ARG A 135 12.14 -3.98 7.80
C ARG A 135 11.34 -3.90 6.51
N LEU A 136 10.02 -3.96 6.61
CA LEU A 136 9.13 -3.80 5.47
C LEU A 136 8.87 -2.31 5.21
N SER A 137 9.09 -1.89 3.98
CA SER A 137 8.70 -0.57 3.51
C SER A 137 7.31 -0.65 2.88
N ASN A 138 6.66 0.50 2.70
CA ASN A 138 5.42 0.53 1.92
C ASN A 138 5.68 0.04 0.49
N ASN A 139 4.81 -0.84 0.00
CA ASN A 139 4.90 -1.49 -1.31
C ASN A 139 6.06 -2.48 -1.44
N SER A 140 6.70 -2.90 -0.34
CA SER A 140 7.70 -3.98 -0.42
C SER A 140 7.07 -5.25 -1.01
N VAL A 141 7.81 -5.91 -1.89
CA VAL A 141 7.43 -7.20 -2.47
C VAL A 141 7.97 -8.30 -1.57
N VAL A 142 7.06 -9.12 -1.04
CA VAL A 142 7.35 -10.32 -0.24
C VAL A 142 7.16 -11.55 -1.12
N GLU A 143 8.22 -12.33 -1.30
CA GLU A 143 8.17 -13.56 -2.08
C GLU A 143 8.51 -14.80 -1.25
N THR A 144 7.74 -15.87 -1.46
CA THR A 144 7.91 -17.14 -0.76
C THR A 144 7.99 -18.31 -1.75
N GLY A 145 9.10 -19.04 -1.76
CA GLY A 145 9.29 -20.22 -2.64
C GLY A 145 9.81 -19.91 -4.05
N SER A 146 10.36 -20.93 -4.72
CA SER A 146 11.24 -20.74 -5.91
C SER A 146 10.53 -20.44 -7.24
N TRP A 147 9.20 -20.21 -7.26
CA TRP A 147 8.44 -19.97 -8.50
C TRP A 147 7.61 -18.68 -8.42
N GLY A 148 8.18 -17.63 -7.82
CA GLY A 148 7.65 -16.28 -7.96
C GLY A 148 6.27 -16.05 -7.35
N GLN A 149 5.95 -16.72 -6.24
CA GLN A 149 4.81 -16.24 -5.41
C GLN A 149 5.19 -14.87 -4.91
N ARG A 150 4.50 -13.84 -5.40
CA ARG A 150 4.74 -12.44 -5.07
C ARG A 150 3.52 -11.91 -4.35
N SER A 151 3.72 -11.45 -3.13
CA SER A 151 2.75 -10.68 -2.38
C SER A 151 3.29 -9.29 -2.14
N GLN A 152 2.55 -8.24 -2.49
CA GLN A 152 2.94 -6.87 -2.17
C GLN A 152 2.31 -6.46 -0.84
N ILE A 153 3.11 -5.94 0.08
CA ILE A 153 2.58 -5.33 1.30
C ILE A 153 2.35 -3.84 1.10
N HIS A 154 1.11 -3.41 1.33
CA HIS A 154 0.71 -2.02 1.40
C HIS A 154 0.51 -1.66 2.87
N THR A 155 1.21 -0.65 3.37
CA THR A 155 1.16 -0.26 4.79
C THR A 155 0.22 0.92 4.99
N ALA A 156 -0.59 0.94 6.05
CA ALA A 156 -1.58 2.01 6.31
C ALA A 156 -0.94 3.39 6.48
N ARG A 157 0.35 3.40 6.84
CA ARG A 157 1.09 4.58 7.32
C ARG A 157 1.10 5.74 6.32
N LYS A 158 0.89 5.49 5.02
CA LYS A 158 0.85 6.54 4.00
C LYS A 158 -0.51 7.19 3.75
N LEU A 159 -1.64 6.62 4.20
CA LEU A 159 -2.93 7.31 3.99
C LEU A 159 -3.07 8.56 4.86
N THR A 160 -2.50 8.55 6.06
CA THR A 160 -2.47 9.74 6.94
C THR A 160 -1.44 10.78 6.51
N GLU A 161 -0.33 10.38 5.87
CA GLU A 161 0.71 11.31 5.39
C GLU A 161 0.43 11.88 3.99
N GLN A 162 -0.40 11.21 3.16
CA GLN A 162 -0.84 11.68 1.83
C GLN A 162 -2.11 12.55 1.87
N GLY A 163 -2.58 12.96 3.06
CA GLY A 163 -3.76 13.82 3.17
C GLY A 163 -5.09 13.11 2.92
N TYR A 164 -5.13 11.77 2.92
CA TYR A 164 -6.40 11.04 2.84
C TYR A 164 -7.11 11.12 4.20
N LYS A 165 -8.15 11.97 4.29
CA LYS A 165 -9.08 11.98 5.43
C LYS A 165 -10.20 10.97 5.17
N PRO A 166 -10.35 9.91 6.00
CA PRO A 166 -11.48 9.01 5.90
C PRO A 166 -12.80 9.78 6.01
N SER A 167 -13.81 9.38 5.25
CA SER A 167 -15.14 10.03 5.20
C SER A 167 -15.84 10.13 6.58
N SER A 168 -15.44 9.31 7.55
CA SER A 168 -15.88 9.39 8.94
C SER A 168 -15.39 10.64 9.70
N TRP A 169 -14.30 11.28 9.26
CA TRP A 169 -13.76 12.51 9.83
C TRP A 169 -14.44 13.79 9.31
N LEU A 170 -15.18 13.70 8.19
CA LEU A 170 -15.94 14.82 7.63
C LEU A 170 -17.34 14.99 8.27
N ARG A 171 -17.75 14.07 9.15
CA ARG A 171 -19.05 14.13 9.87
C ARG A 171 -18.98 14.79 11.26
N ARG A 172 -17.90 15.52 11.55
CA ARG A 172 -17.84 16.43 12.69
C ARG A 172 -17.31 17.77 12.22
N ASN A 173 -18.21 18.57 11.69
CA ASN A 173 -18.23 20.03 11.75
C ASN A 173 -19.69 20.46 11.64
#